data_AF-A0A831RXA9-F1
#
_entry.id   AF-A0A831RXA9-F1
#
_cell.length_a   1.000
_cell.length_b   1.000
_cell.length_c   1.000
_cell.angle_alpha   90.00
_cell.angle_beta   90.00
_cell.angle_gamma   90.00
#
_symmetry.space_group_name_H-M   'P 1'
#
loop_
_entity.id
_entity.type
_entity.pdbx_description
1 polymer ?
#
loop_
_entity_poly.entity_id
_entity_poly.type
_entity_poly.pdbx_seq_one_letter_code
_entity_poly.pdbx_strand_id
1 'polypeptide(L)'
;MTAQMFFIGFFGLAAVWFGIVVFRTFSMVRSALALLFSQTALGVMFLSMQAEFLGVLQIMMMATEMSIMAIFMVMFMMDPGGLGEMDMTHQKRLSLGAGIVSFVGAVAVAVFVDWGPVA
;
A
#
# COMPACT_ATOMS: atom_id res chain seq x y z
N MET A 1 -18.71 19.23 0.16
CA MET A 1 -17.99 18.06 -0.37
C MET A 1 -19.02 17.06 -0.85
N THR A 2 -18.90 16.57 -2.08
CA THR A 2 -19.76 15.48 -2.56
C THR A 2 -19.44 14.19 -1.80
N ALA A 3 -20.40 13.28 -1.66
CA ALA A 3 -20.18 12.01 -0.97
C ALA A 3 -18.99 11.23 -1.57
N GLN A 4 -18.82 11.32 -2.89
CA GLN A 4 -17.70 10.73 -3.62
C GLN A 4 -16.33 11.27 -3.16
N MET A 5 -16.17 12.59 -3.04
CA MET A 5 -14.93 13.20 -2.54
C MET A 5 -14.59 12.76 -1.12
N PHE A 6 -15.61 12.60 -0.28
CA PHE A 6 -15.43 12.09 1.08
C PHE A 6 -14.91 10.65 1.08
N PHE A 7 -15.52 9.76 0.29
CA PHE A 7 -15.07 8.37 0.19
C PHE A 7 -13.65 8.25 -0.37
N ILE A 8 -13.33 8.98 -1.44
CA ILE A 8 -11.98 9.01 -2.01
C ILE A 8 -10.96 9.48 -0.97
N GLY A 9 -11.24 10.58 -0.27
CA GLY A 9 -10.35 11.10 0.77
C GLY A 9 -10.16 10.10 1.92
N PHE A 10 -11.26 9.50 2.41
CA PHE A 10 -11.23 8.53 3.50
C PHE A 10 -10.43 7.28 3.14
N PHE A 11 -10.72 6.65 2.00
CA PHE A 11 -10.03 5.43 1.57
C PHE A 11 -8.58 5.70 1.14
N GLY A 12 -8.30 6.86 0.55
CA GLY A 12 -6.94 7.29 0.24
C GLY A 12 -6.08 7.45 1.50
N LEU A 13 -6.60 8.14 2.52
CA LEU A 13 -5.92 8.27 3.81
C LEU A 13 -5.76 6.92 4.51
N ALA A 14 -6.78 6.05 4.45
CA ALA A 14 -6.69 4.70 5.00
C ALA A 14 -5.59 3.87 4.30
N ALA A 15 -5.50 3.93 2.96
CA ALA A 15 -4.46 3.24 2.20
C ALA A 15 -3.06 3.70 2.63
N VAL A 16 -2.83 5.01 2.73
CA VAL A 16 -1.54 5.56 3.19
C VAL A 16 -1.23 5.12 4.63
N TRP A 17 -2.21 5.20 5.52
CA TRP A 17 -2.05 4.78 6.91
C TRP A 17 -1.65 3.31 7.03
N PHE A 18 -2.40 2.42 6.38
CA PHE A 18 -2.09 0.99 6.39
C PHE A 18 -0.74 0.69 5.73
N GLY A 19 -0.38 1.41 4.66
CA GLY A 19 0.95 1.33 4.05
C GLY A 19 2.08 1.71 5.03
N ILE A 20 1.89 2.71 5.88
CA ILE A 20 2.86 3.05 6.95
C ILE A 20 2.93 1.95 8.01
N VAL A 21 1.78 1.37 8.39
CA VAL A 21 1.71 0.31 9.40
C VAL A 21 2.48 -0.95 8.99
N VAL A 22 2.53 -1.27 7.69
CA VAL A 22 3.34 -2.37 7.13
C VAL A 22 4.80 -2.28 7.59
N PHE A 23 5.39 -1.09 7.51
CA PHE A 23 6.79 -0.85 7.87
C PHE A 23 7.02 -0.65 9.37
N ARG A 24 5.97 -0.29 10.13
CA ARG A 24 6.07 -0.11 11.59
C ARG A 24 5.90 -1.41 12.38
N THR A 25 5.37 -2.45 11.74
CA THR A 25 4.99 -3.67 12.45
C THR A 25 6.07 -4.74 12.34
N PHE A 26 6.55 -5.23 13.48
CA PHE A 26 7.58 -6.26 13.57
C PHE A 26 7.09 -7.70 13.30
N SER A 27 5.79 -7.90 13.14
CA SER A 27 5.22 -9.22 12.80
C SER A 27 4.79 -9.25 11.34
N MET A 28 5.30 -10.23 10.61
CA MET A 28 4.93 -10.47 9.22
C MET A 28 3.42 -10.65 9.01
N VAL A 29 2.74 -11.40 9.88
CA VAL A 29 1.27 -11.58 9.80
C VAL A 29 0.57 -10.23 9.78
N ARG A 30 0.91 -9.38 10.75
CA ARG A 30 0.26 -8.09 10.94
C ARG A 30 0.61 -7.12 9.82
N SER A 31 1.86 -7.17 9.34
CA SER A 31 2.32 -6.40 8.18
C SER A 31 1.57 -6.81 6.92
N ALA A 32 1.40 -8.11 6.67
CA ALA A 32 0.67 -8.62 5.52
C ALA A 32 -0.83 -8.27 5.57
N LEU A 33 -1.47 -8.40 6.73
CA LEU A 33 -2.86 -7.97 6.92
C LEU A 33 -3.03 -6.45 6.72
N ALA A 34 -2.07 -5.64 7.21
CA ALA A 34 -2.07 -4.21 6.95
C ALA A 34 -1.94 -3.91 5.45
N LEU A 35 -1.05 -4.61 4.74
CA LEU A 35 -0.89 -4.47 3.30
C LEU A 35 -2.17 -4.85 2.54
N LEU A 36 -2.86 -5.91 2.96
CA LEU A 36 -4.17 -6.33 2.45
C LEU A 36 -5.24 -5.26 2.60
N PHE A 37 -5.33 -4.64 3.78
CA PHE A 37 -6.23 -3.51 4.01
C PHE A 37 -5.87 -2.31 3.14
N SER A 38 -4.58 -2.02 2.97
CA SER A 38 -4.10 -0.95 2.08
C SER A 38 -4.55 -1.18 0.64
N GLN A 39 -4.36 -2.39 0.10
CA GLN A 39 -4.74 -2.70 -1.27
C GLN A 39 -6.26 -2.75 -1.48
N THR A 40 -6.99 -3.25 -0.48
CA THR A 40 -8.46 -3.25 -0.51
C THR A 40 -9.00 -1.82 -0.50
N ALA A 41 -8.41 -0.93 0.31
CA ALA A 41 -8.80 0.49 0.32
C ALA A 41 -8.59 1.16 -1.05
N LEU A 42 -7.51 0.84 -1.76
CA LEU A 42 -7.30 1.30 -3.14
C LEU A 42 -8.35 0.73 -4.11
N GLY A 43 -8.70 -0.56 -3.97
CA GLY A 43 -9.78 -1.17 -4.76
C GLY A 43 -11.13 -0.48 -4.56
N VAL A 44 -11.49 -0.17 -3.30
CA VAL A 44 -12.73 0.57 -2.98
C VAL A 44 -12.67 2.01 -3.48
N MET A 45 -11.49 2.65 -3.47
CA MET A 45 -11.30 3.96 -4.07
C MET A 45 -11.59 3.93 -5.58
N PHE A 46 -11.15 2.90 -6.32
CA PHE A 46 -11.51 2.75 -7.74
C PHE A 46 -13.03 2.58 -7.95
N LEU A 47 -13.72 1.84 -7.09
CA LEU A 47 -15.19 1.74 -7.14
C LEU A 47 -15.85 3.11 -6.95
N SER A 48 -15.33 3.93 -6.03
CA SER A 48 -15.85 5.30 -5.81
C SER A 48 -15.61 6.23 -7.01
N MET A 49 -14.63 5.93 -7.86
CA MET A 49 -14.34 6.66 -9.10
C MET A 49 -15.07 6.06 -10.32
N GLN A 50 -16.05 5.18 -10.11
CA GLN A 50 -16.78 4.48 -11.18
C GLN A 50 -15.89 3.58 -12.06
N ALA A 51 -14.68 3.26 -11.61
CA ALA A 51 -13.78 2.32 -12.26
C ALA A 51 -14.06 0.90 -11.74
N GLU A 52 -15.28 0.42 -11.97
CA GLU A 52 -15.81 -0.81 -11.34
C GLU A 52 -14.97 -2.05 -11.67
N PHE A 53 -14.63 -2.24 -12.94
CA PHE A 53 -13.81 -3.37 -13.39
C PHE A 53 -12.43 -3.40 -12.72
N LEU A 54 -11.75 -2.25 -12.70
CA LEU A 54 -10.44 -2.09 -12.05
C LEU A 54 -10.52 -2.32 -10.55
N GLY A 55 -11.55 -1.77 -9.88
CA GLY A 55 -11.73 -1.93 -8.44
C GLY A 55 -11.98 -3.38 -8.04
N VAL A 56 -12.85 -4.09 -8.77
CA VAL A 56 -13.10 -5.51 -8.52
C VAL A 56 -11.86 -6.35 -8.81
N LEU A 57 -11.17 -6.12 -9.93
CA LEU A 57 -9.93 -6.85 -10.24
C LEU A 57 -8.85 -6.60 -9.19
N GLN A 58 -8.68 -5.36 -8.73
CA GLN A 58 -7.72 -5.01 -7.70
C GLN A 58 -7.97 -5.81 -6.41
N ILE A 59 -9.23 -5.87 -5.97
CA ILE A 59 -9.61 -6.62 -4.77
C ILE A 59 -9.44 -8.13 -5.01
N MET A 60 -9.91 -8.66 -6.14
CA MET A 60 -9.84 -10.10 -6.41
C MET A 60 -8.41 -10.62 -6.53
N MET A 61 -7.57 -9.94 -7.32
CA MET A 61 -6.19 -10.38 -7.57
C MET A 61 -5.31 -10.15 -6.34
N MET A 62 -5.23 -8.91 -5.85
CA MET A 62 -4.31 -8.62 -4.76
C MET A 62 -4.77 -9.19 -3.42
N ALA A 63 -6.06 -9.15 -3.09
CA ALA A 63 -6.48 -9.66 -1.79
C ALA A 63 -6.31 -11.19 -1.72
N THR A 64 -6.66 -11.92 -2.79
CA THR A 64 -6.60 -13.39 -2.76
C THR A 64 -5.16 -13.90 -2.81
N GLU A 65 -4.34 -13.42 -3.76
CA GLU A 65 -2.97 -13.90 -3.95
C GLU A 65 -2.08 -13.53 -2.76
N MET A 66 -2.17 -12.29 -2.26
CA MET A 66 -1.37 -11.89 -1.11
C MET A 66 -1.86 -12.49 0.20
N SER A 67 -3.16 -12.73 0.39
CA SER A 67 -3.66 -13.44 1.59
C SER A 67 -3.11 -14.85 1.67
N ILE A 68 -3.17 -15.59 0.55
CA ILE A 68 -2.67 -16.96 0.50
C ILE A 68 -1.18 -16.94 0.79
N MET A 69 -0.39 -16.15 0.05
CA MET A 69 1.06 -16.07 0.28
C MET A 69 1.41 -15.70 1.72
N ALA A 70 0.70 -14.74 2.32
CA ALA A 70 0.93 -14.30 3.70
C ALA A 70 0.64 -15.41 4.72
N ILE A 71 -0.48 -16.12 4.59
CA ILE A 71 -0.82 -17.24 5.47
C ILE A 71 0.23 -18.35 5.36
N PHE A 72 0.61 -18.70 4.13
CA PHE A 72 1.60 -19.75 3.88
C PHE A 72 3.00 -19.35 4.39
N MET A 73 3.45 -18.10 4.18
CA MET A 73 4.70 -17.60 4.77
C MET A 73 4.75 -17.82 6.27
N VAL A 74 3.68 -17.45 6.96
CA VAL A 74 3.62 -17.50 8.42
C VAL A 74 3.65 -18.94 8.92
N MET A 75 2.99 -19.86 8.21
CA MET A 75 2.95 -21.27 8.58
C MET A 75 4.26 -22.01 8.25
N PHE A 76 4.96 -21.62 7.20
CA PHE A 76 6.11 -22.37 6.67
C PHE A 76 7.48 -21.72 6.91
N MET A 77 7.56 -20.47 7.35
CA MET A 77 8.85 -19.84 7.68
C MET A 77 9.26 -20.09 9.13
N MET A 78 10.55 -20.43 9.31
CA MET A 78 11.16 -20.74 10.60
C MET A 78 11.26 -19.54 11.54
N ASP A 79 11.37 -18.32 11.02
CA ASP A 79 11.33 -17.07 11.81
C ASP A 79 10.56 -15.98 11.07
N PRO A 80 9.22 -15.98 11.14
CA PRO A 80 8.38 -15.02 10.43
C PRO A 80 8.46 -13.61 11.05
N GLY A 81 9.05 -13.44 12.23
CA GLY A 81 9.19 -12.14 12.88
C GLY A 81 10.49 -11.42 12.53
N GLY A 82 11.46 -12.11 11.93
CA GLY A 82 12.81 -11.56 11.73
C GLY A 82 13.40 -11.07 13.05
N LEU A 83 13.18 -11.81 14.14
CA LEU A 83 13.58 -11.42 15.50
C LEU A 83 15.11 -11.57 15.73
N GLY A 84 15.84 -12.07 14.72
CA GLY A 84 17.30 -12.01 14.71
C GLY A 84 17.79 -10.55 14.64
N GLU A 85 18.70 -10.17 15.54
CA GLU A 85 19.38 -8.86 15.60
C GLU A 85 20.32 -8.58 14.42
N MET A 86 19.94 -8.97 13.20
CA MET A 86 20.69 -8.63 12.00
C MET A 86 20.22 -7.28 11.46
N ASP A 87 20.96 -6.20 11.79
CA ASP A 87 20.77 -4.91 11.14
C ASP A 87 21.22 -5.01 9.67
N MET A 88 20.25 -5.21 8.77
CA MET A 88 20.47 -5.33 7.31
C MET A 88 20.64 -3.96 6.63
N THR A 89 20.61 -2.86 7.37
CA THR A 89 20.63 -1.52 6.78
C THR A 89 22.04 -1.09 6.36
N HIS A 90 22.26 -1.05 5.05
CA HIS A 90 23.48 -0.51 4.47
C HIS A 90 23.24 0.92 3.99
N GLN A 91 24.17 1.84 4.31
CA GLN A 91 24.19 3.21 3.76
C GLN A 91 22.89 4.03 3.97
N LYS A 92 22.41 4.09 5.22
CA LYS A 92 21.17 4.81 5.65
C LYS A 92 20.98 6.20 5.01
N ARG A 93 22.06 6.97 4.84
CA ARG A 93 22.01 8.32 4.26
C ARG A 93 21.66 8.33 2.77
N LEU A 94 22.22 7.41 1.99
CA LEU A 94 21.92 7.29 0.56
C LEU A 94 20.52 6.72 0.34
N SER A 95 20.12 5.72 1.13
CA SER A 95 18.77 5.16 1.11
C SER A 95 17.71 6.24 1.42
N LEU A 96 17.95 7.07 2.45
CA LEU A 96 17.07 8.18 2.77
C LEU A 96 16.98 9.19 1.62
N GLY A 97 18.13 9.54 1.02
CA GLY A 97 18.18 10.43 -0.15
C GLY A 97 17.36 9.89 -1.32
N ALA A 98 17.55 8.61 -1.68
CA ALA A 98 16.81 7.95 -2.75
C ALA A 98 15.29 7.92 -2.46
N GLY A 99 14.88 7.64 -1.23
CA GLY A 99 13.48 7.63 -0.81
C GLY A 99 12.81 9.01 -0.87
N ILE A 100 13.51 10.06 -0.45
CA ILE A 100 12.98 11.44 -0.55
C ILE A 100 12.87 11.86 -2.01
N VAL A 101 13.89 11.59 -2.83
CA VAL A 101 13.89 11.95 -4.26
C VAL A 101 12.77 11.23 -5.01
N SER A 102 12.56 9.93 -4.76
CA SER A 102 11.47 9.18 -5.39
C SER A 102 10.09 9.67 -4.94
N PHE A 103 9.91 9.99 -3.65
CA PHE A 103 8.67 10.56 -3.13
C PHE A 103 8.36 11.92 -3.77
N VAL A 104 9.32 12.84 -3.76
CA VAL A 104 9.16 14.17 -4.38
C VAL A 104 8.88 14.04 -5.87
N GLY A 105 9.58 13.13 -6.56
CA GLY A 105 9.32 12.84 -7.97
C GLY A 105 7.89 12.37 -8.24
N ALA A 106 7.40 11.40 -7.45
CA ALA A 106 6.03 10.90 -7.57
C ALA A 106 4.98 12.00 -7.29
N VAL A 107 5.19 12.83 -6.27
CA VAL A 107 4.30 13.97 -5.95
C VAL A 107 4.34 15.01 -7.06
N ALA A 108 5.51 15.31 -7.62
CA ALA A 108 5.64 16.24 -8.73
C ALA A 108 4.87 15.76 -9.96
N VAL A 109 4.99 14.47 -10.31
CA VAL A 109 4.18 13.88 -11.40
C VAL A 109 2.69 14.00 -11.08
N ALA A 110 2.26 13.67 -9.86
CA ALA A 110 0.86 13.74 -9.47
C ALA A 110 0.25 15.15 -9.60
N VAL A 111 1.02 16.19 -9.28
CA VAL A 111 0.55 17.59 -9.23
C VAL A 111 0.74 18.34 -10.53
N PHE A 112 1.85 18.12 -11.25
CA PHE A 112 2.22 18.92 -12.42
C PHE A 112 1.86 18.28 -13.76
N VAL A 113 1.59 16.97 -13.80
CA VAL A 113 1.11 16.34 -15.03
C VAL A 113 -0.34 16.70 -15.27
N ASP A 114 -0.64 17.13 -16.50
CA ASP A 114 -2.01 17.27 -16.97
C ASP A 114 -2.57 15.87 -17.25
N TRP A 115 -3.56 15.47 -16.43
CA TRP A 115 -4.22 14.16 -16.52
C TRP A 115 -5.25 14.10 -17.65
N GLY A 116 -5.36 15.16 -18.45
CA GLY A 116 -6.32 15.27 -19.54
C GLY A 116 -7.72 15.69 -19.06
N PRO A 117 -8.65 15.91 -20.00
CA PRO A 117 -10.01 16.32 -19.67
C PRO A 117 -10.74 15.23 -18.88
N VAL A 118 -11.40 15.63 -17.79
CA VAL A 118 -12.30 14.77 -17.02
C VAL A 118 -13.52 14.48 -17.89
N ALA A 119 -13.65 13.25 -18.37
CA ALA A 119 -14.76 12.78 -19.21
C ALA A 119 -16.05 12.55 -18.40
#